data_AF-G0V400-F1
#
_entry.id   AF-G0V400-F1
#
_cell.length_a   1.000
_cell.length_b   1.000
_cell.length_c   1.000
_cell.angle_alpha   90.00
_cell.angle_beta   90.00
_cell.angle_gamma   90.00
#
_symmetry.space_group_name_H-M   'P 1'
#
loop_
_entity.id
_entity.type
_entity.pdbx_description
1 polymer ?
#
loop_
_entity_poly.entity_id
_entity_poly.type
_entity_poly.pdbx_seq_one_letter_code
_entity_poly.pdbx_strand_id
1 'polypeptide(L)'
;MDNLEKNLIIYDERESLNEKIIEREIEQFKLIQNFIKSQMKEGEDYGKIPGSPKPSLFKPGAEKLCNLYGFTINVDILEKVENWKEGFFYYLCKCSLRSKKTGEIISEGLGSCNSKETKFARQNPYTIVNTILKMAKKRALIDATLSATRTSGIFTQDIEDMEEMLITDENVEVKEEKVDYATQNQKNYIAKLAKDKNINDEG
;
A
#
# COMPACT_ATOMS: atom_id res chain seq x y z
N MET A 1 40.88 -4.88 -19.83
CA MET A 1 40.14 -5.97 -19.19
C MET A 1 39.88 -5.56 -17.75
N ASP A 2 38.63 -5.74 -17.36
CA ASP A 2 38.05 -5.70 -16.02
C ASP A 2 37.89 -4.35 -15.31
N ASN A 3 36.85 -3.68 -15.81
CA ASN A 3 35.99 -2.77 -15.09
C ASN A 3 35.12 -3.57 -14.10
N LEU A 4 35.54 -3.71 -12.85
CA LEU A 4 34.69 -4.29 -11.79
C LEU A 4 35.09 -3.83 -10.39
N GLU A 5 34.72 -2.61 -10.01
CA GLU A 5 34.50 -2.27 -8.59
C GLU A 5 33.57 -1.04 -8.47
N LYS A 6 32.29 -1.25 -8.81
CA LYS A 6 31.21 -0.34 -8.36
C LYS A 6 30.98 -0.60 -6.88
N ASN A 7 31.76 0.07 -6.03
CA ASN A 7 31.59 0.05 -4.59
C ASN A 7 30.33 0.84 -4.20
N LEU A 8 29.31 0.12 -3.71
CA LEU A 8 28.30 0.67 -2.83
C LEU A 8 29.00 1.03 -1.51
N ILE A 9 29.30 2.31 -1.31
CA ILE A 9 29.87 2.83 -0.07
C ILE A 9 28.69 3.14 0.86
N ILE A 10 28.66 2.45 1.99
CA ILE A 10 27.85 2.82 3.15
C ILE A 10 28.72 3.80 3.92
N TYR A 11 28.22 5.03 4.13
CA TYR A 11 29.02 6.13 4.69
C TYR A 11 29.55 5.76 6.09
N ASP A 12 30.87 5.56 6.17
CA ASP A 12 31.66 5.41 7.40
C ASP A 12 32.03 6.80 7.94
N GLU A 13 32.03 6.94 9.27
CA GLU A 13 32.24 8.18 10.01
C GLU A 13 33.69 8.67 9.90
N ARG A 14 34.10 9.23 8.74
CA ARG A 14 35.24 10.17 8.63
C ARG A 14 35.56 10.77 7.24
N GLU A 15 34.64 10.79 6.27
CA GLU A 15 34.86 11.60 5.06
C GLU A 15 34.31 13.02 5.24
N SER A 16 35.20 14.01 5.31
CA SER A 16 34.79 15.42 5.16
C SER A 16 34.10 15.60 3.81
N LEU A 17 32.93 16.27 3.78
CA LEU A 17 32.28 16.65 2.53
C LEU A 17 33.31 17.29 1.60
N ASN A 18 33.52 16.68 0.44
CA ASN A 18 34.41 17.19 -0.58
C ASN A 18 33.67 17.22 -1.92
N GLU A 19 34.21 17.99 -2.85
CA GLU A 19 33.61 18.23 -4.16
C GLU A 19 33.31 16.92 -4.91
N LYS A 20 34.20 15.92 -4.81
CA LYS A 20 34.01 14.61 -5.47
C LYS A 20 32.83 13.82 -4.91
N ILE A 21 32.58 13.89 -3.60
CA ILE A 21 31.42 13.23 -2.98
C ILE A 21 30.13 13.89 -3.46
N ILE A 22 30.11 15.23 -3.50
CA ILE A 22 28.96 16.01 -3.97
C ILE A 22 28.67 15.68 -5.44
N GLU A 23 29.70 15.66 -6.29
CA GLU A 23 29.56 15.29 -7.71
C GLU A 23 28.97 13.89 -7.89
N ARG A 24 29.49 12.90 -7.15
CA ARG A 24 28.96 11.52 -7.16
C ARG A 24 27.49 11.45 -6.74
N GLU A 25 27.11 12.19 -5.70
CA GLU A 25 25.72 12.25 -5.24
C GLU A 25 24.80 12.89 -6.29
N ILE A 26 25.25 13.96 -6.96
CA ILE A 26 24.51 14.59 -8.06
C ILE A 26 24.32 13.61 -9.24
N GLU A 27 25.36 12.86 -9.61
CA GLU A 27 25.27 11.85 -10.67
C GLU A 27 24.33 10.71 -10.29
N GLN A 28 24.42 10.19 -9.07
CA GLN A 28 23.51 9.16 -8.57
C GLN A 28 22.06 9.64 -8.61
N PHE A 29 21.80 10.87 -8.16
CA PHE A 29 20.45 11.44 -8.19
C PHE A 29 19.90 11.55 -9.63
N LYS A 30 20.73 11.96 -10.60
CA LYS A 30 20.35 12.00 -12.03
C LYS A 30 20.01 10.60 -12.57
N LEU A 31 20.78 9.57 -12.20
CA LEU A 31 20.50 8.19 -12.59
C LEU A 31 19.15 7.73 -12.06
N ILE A 32 18.82 8.06 -10.81
CA ILE A 32 17.52 7.73 -10.21
C ILE A 32 16.38 8.45 -10.91
N GLN A 33 16.52 9.75 -11.21
CA GLN A 33 15.51 10.48 -11.96
C GLN A 33 15.27 9.86 -13.35
N ASN A 34 16.33 9.43 -14.03
CA ASN A 34 16.22 8.77 -15.33
C ASN A 34 15.58 7.38 -15.21
N PHE A 35 15.91 6.62 -14.16
CA PHE A 35 15.27 5.34 -13.88
C PHE A 35 13.76 5.52 -13.67
N ILE A 36 13.36 6.46 -12.81
CA ILE A 36 11.94 6.75 -12.54
C ILE A 36 11.22 7.07 -13.85
N LYS A 37 11.76 7.99 -14.66
CA LYS A 37 11.14 8.38 -15.95
C LYS A 37 11.01 7.25 -16.97
N SER A 38 11.91 6.25 -16.93
CA SER A 38 11.98 5.22 -17.97
C SER A 38 11.38 3.88 -17.55
N GLN A 39 11.40 3.54 -16.26
CA GLN A 39 11.01 2.22 -15.75
C GLN A 39 9.78 2.25 -14.84
N MET A 40 9.40 3.42 -14.33
CA MET A 40 8.19 3.57 -13.51
C MET A 40 7.05 4.16 -14.34
N LYS A 41 5.85 3.62 -14.12
CA LYS A 41 4.63 4.00 -14.83
C LYS A 41 3.66 4.68 -13.87
N GLU A 42 3.15 5.83 -14.30
CA GLU A 42 2.05 6.50 -13.62
C GLU A 42 0.79 5.62 -13.65
N GLY A 43 0.06 5.56 -12.52
CA GLY A 43 -1.09 4.69 -12.29
C GLY A 43 -0.75 3.28 -11.80
N GLU A 44 0.50 2.82 -11.95
CA GLU A 44 0.95 1.48 -11.49
C GLU A 44 1.97 1.60 -10.36
N ASP A 45 3.04 2.37 -10.59
CA ASP A 45 4.15 2.53 -9.66
C ASP A 45 4.03 3.78 -8.79
N TYR A 46 3.36 4.80 -9.30
CA TYR A 46 3.07 6.06 -8.61
C TYR A 46 1.84 6.71 -9.22
N GLY A 47 1.19 7.64 -8.51
CA GLY A 47 0.02 8.33 -9.05
C GLY A 47 -0.18 9.71 -8.44
N LYS A 48 -0.73 10.65 -9.23
CA LYS A 48 -1.06 11.98 -8.73
C LYS A 48 -2.49 12.01 -8.23
N ILE A 49 -2.65 12.40 -6.97
CA ILE A 49 -3.94 12.41 -6.31
C ILE A 49 -4.43 13.86 -6.22
N PRO A 50 -5.75 14.13 -6.39
CA PRO A 50 -6.28 15.49 -6.35
C PRO A 50 -5.88 16.23 -5.07
N GLY A 51 -5.37 17.46 -5.22
CA GLY A 51 -4.93 18.28 -4.09
C GLY A 51 -3.48 18.04 -3.62
N SER A 52 -2.78 17.04 -4.14
CA SER A 52 -1.36 16.82 -3.82
C SER A 52 -0.41 17.56 -4.79
N PRO A 53 0.64 18.25 -4.29
CA PRO A 53 1.67 18.84 -5.14
C PRO A 53 2.60 17.78 -5.76
N LYS A 54 2.76 16.62 -5.12
CA LYS A 54 3.64 15.52 -5.56
C LYS A 54 2.85 14.24 -5.83
N PRO A 55 3.27 13.39 -6.78
CA PRO A 55 2.71 12.04 -6.90
C PRO A 55 3.00 11.21 -5.64
N SER A 56 2.14 10.25 -5.34
CA SER A 56 2.34 9.27 -4.26
C SER A 56 3.03 8.01 -4.81
N LEU A 57 3.93 7.40 -4.03
CA LEU A 57 4.70 6.22 -4.45
C LEU A 57 4.01 4.91 -4.06
N PHE A 58 3.38 4.26 -5.03
CA PHE A 58 2.68 3.01 -4.76
C PHE A 58 3.62 1.85 -4.47
N LYS A 59 3.04 0.78 -3.91
CA LYS A 59 3.76 -0.45 -3.57
C LYS A 59 4.62 -1.00 -4.73
N PRO A 60 4.13 -1.14 -5.98
CA PRO A 60 4.96 -1.65 -7.07
C PRO A 60 6.18 -0.77 -7.33
N GLY A 61 6.01 0.56 -7.22
CA GLY A 61 7.10 1.52 -7.35
C GLY A 61 8.13 1.39 -6.23
N ALA A 62 7.68 1.24 -4.98
CA ALA A 62 8.55 1.01 -3.84
C ALA A 62 9.37 -0.29 -4.01
N GLU A 63 8.73 -1.39 -4.43
CA GLU A 63 9.41 -2.66 -4.69
C GLU A 63 10.43 -2.56 -5.84
N LYS A 64 10.12 -1.84 -6.92
CA LYS A 64 11.07 -1.57 -8.01
C LYS A 64 12.30 -0.80 -7.52
N LEU A 65 12.10 0.23 -6.70
CA LEU A 65 13.20 0.99 -6.11
C LEU A 65 14.04 0.12 -5.17
N CYS A 66 13.43 -0.65 -4.26
CA CYS A 66 14.16 -1.60 -3.41
C CYS A 66 14.98 -2.60 -4.24
N ASN A 67 14.42 -3.11 -5.34
CA ASN A 67 15.13 -4.02 -6.23
C ASN A 67 16.32 -3.35 -6.93
N LEU A 68 16.15 -2.12 -7.44
CA LEU A 68 17.22 -1.35 -8.08
C LEU A 68 18.42 -1.15 -7.13
N TYR A 69 18.15 -0.80 -5.88
CA TYR A 69 19.18 -0.57 -4.86
C TYR A 69 19.72 -1.86 -4.21
N GLY A 70 19.19 -3.03 -4.59
CA GLY A 70 19.61 -4.30 -4.01
C GLY A 70 19.23 -4.43 -2.53
N PHE A 71 18.06 -3.93 -2.14
CA PHE A 71 17.54 -4.09 -0.79
C PHE A 71 16.73 -5.37 -0.62
N THR A 72 16.75 -5.91 0.59
CA THR A 72 15.80 -6.88 1.10
C THR A 72 14.80 -6.17 2.00
N ILE A 73 13.56 -6.63 1.97
CA ILE A 73 12.43 -6.03 2.68
C ILE A 73 12.05 -6.98 3.81
N ASN A 74 12.15 -6.52 5.06
CA ASN A 74 11.62 -7.22 6.22
C ASN A 74 10.55 -6.35 6.87
N VAL A 75 9.38 -6.92 7.17
CA VAL A 75 8.29 -6.18 7.82
C VAL A 75 7.81 -6.91 9.06
N ASP A 76 7.97 -6.25 10.20
CA ASP A 76 7.56 -6.73 11.51
C ASP A 76 6.29 -6.02 11.98
N ILE A 77 5.42 -6.72 12.69
CA ILE A 77 4.28 -6.12 13.40
C ILE A 77 4.79 -5.70 14.78
N LEU A 78 4.86 -4.39 15.03
CA LEU A 78 5.29 -3.85 16.33
C LEU A 78 4.14 -3.84 17.33
N GLU A 79 2.95 -3.45 16.88
CA GLU A 79 1.75 -3.38 17.72
C GLU A 79 0.56 -3.93 16.95
N LYS A 80 -0.32 -4.64 17.67
CA LYS A 80 -1.62 -5.04 17.16
C LYS A 80 -2.70 -4.94 18.23
N VAL A 81 -3.86 -4.45 17.83
CA VAL A 81 -5.10 -4.48 18.62
C VAL A 81 -6.17 -5.16 17.78
N GLU A 82 -6.72 -6.27 18.27
CA GLU A 82 -7.77 -7.03 17.59
C GLU A 82 -8.94 -7.25 18.55
N ASN A 83 -9.83 -6.27 18.65
CA ASN A 83 -11.04 -6.36 19.45
C ASN A 83 -12.17 -6.97 18.62
N TRP A 84 -12.28 -8.29 18.66
CA TRP A 84 -13.33 -9.06 17.99
C TRP A 84 -14.74 -8.85 18.56
N LYS A 85 -14.87 -8.24 19.75
CA LYS A 85 -16.17 -7.93 20.33
C LYS A 85 -16.71 -6.59 19.82
N GLU A 86 -15.84 -5.60 19.66
CA GLU A 86 -16.20 -4.24 19.24
C GLU A 86 -15.92 -3.98 17.75
N GLY A 87 -15.28 -4.90 17.04
CA GLY A 87 -14.92 -4.74 15.63
C GLY A 87 -13.82 -3.69 15.42
N PHE A 88 -12.86 -3.58 16.35
CA PHE A 88 -11.74 -2.66 16.21
C PHE A 88 -10.44 -3.41 15.94
N PHE A 89 -9.80 -3.05 14.83
CA PHE A 89 -8.53 -3.64 14.40
C PHE A 89 -7.52 -2.53 14.14
N TYR A 90 -6.33 -2.63 14.71
CA TYR A 90 -5.22 -1.71 14.49
C TYR A 90 -3.92 -2.49 14.38
N TYR A 91 -3.05 -2.06 13.47
CA TYR A 91 -1.71 -2.58 13.30
C TYR A 91 -0.71 -1.45 13.14
N LEU A 92 0.42 -1.52 13.84
CA LEU A 92 1.63 -0.75 13.59
C LEU A 92 2.70 -1.72 13.07
N CYS A 93 3.19 -1.46 11.87
CA CYS A 93 4.24 -2.25 11.24
C CYS A 93 5.51 -1.42 11.11
N LYS A 94 6.67 -2.08 11.22
CA LYS A 94 7.97 -1.54 10.88
C LYS A 94 8.54 -2.30 9.69
N CYS A 95 8.94 -1.57 8.66
CA CYS A 95 9.71 -2.11 7.56
C CYS A 95 11.19 -1.78 7.77
N SER A 96 12.07 -2.77 7.75
CA SER A 96 13.52 -2.60 7.75
C SER A 96 14.07 -3.01 6.38
N LEU A 97 14.75 -2.10 5.70
CA LEU A 97 15.43 -2.35 4.44
C LEU A 97 16.89 -2.70 4.71
N ARG A 98 17.34 -3.87 4.24
CA ARG A 98 18.75 -4.31 4.39
C ARG A 98 19.44 -4.44 3.06
N SER A 99 20.70 -4.05 3.00
CA SER A 99 21.55 -4.28 1.82
C SER A 99 21.73 -5.77 1.56
N LYS A 100 21.43 -6.26 0.35
CA LYS A 100 21.74 -7.65 -0.06
C LYS A 100 23.24 -7.95 -0.03
N LYS A 101 24.07 -6.91 -0.17
CA LYS A 101 25.53 -7.04 -0.21
C LYS A 101 26.12 -7.17 1.19
N THR A 102 25.69 -6.32 2.13
CA THR A 102 26.32 -6.21 3.46
C THR A 102 25.47 -6.79 4.59
N GLY A 103 24.16 -6.96 4.38
CA GLY A 103 23.22 -7.39 5.42
C GLY A 103 22.83 -6.28 6.40
N GLU A 104 23.45 -5.11 6.31
CA GLU A 104 23.20 -3.96 7.20
C GLU A 104 21.85 -3.32 6.91
N ILE A 105 21.23 -2.78 7.97
CA ILE A 105 20.00 -2.00 7.87
C ILE A 105 20.37 -0.63 7.27
N ILE A 106 19.77 -0.33 6.12
CA ILE A 106 19.93 0.93 5.40
C ILE A 106 18.92 1.96 5.87
N SER A 107 17.68 1.52 6.11
CA SER A 107 16.60 2.38 6.57
C SER A 107 15.50 1.58 7.23
N GLU A 108 14.77 2.23 8.12
CA GLU A 108 13.54 1.71 8.70
C GLU A 108 12.42 2.72 8.50
N GLY A 109 11.20 2.21 8.32
CA GLY A 109 10.00 3.02 8.16
C GLY A 109 8.82 2.43 8.90
N LEU A 110 7.91 3.28 9.35
CA LEU A 110 6.74 2.90 10.13
C LEU A 110 5.46 3.10 9.32
N GLY A 111 4.51 2.19 9.51
CA GLY A 111 3.21 2.28 8.87
C GLY A 111 2.14 1.71 9.77
N SER A 112 1.11 2.50 10.04
CA SER A 112 -0.03 2.05 10.82
C SER A 112 -1.33 2.11 10.04
N CYS A 113 -2.29 1.26 10.41
CA CYS A 113 -3.64 1.31 9.87
C CYS A 113 -4.66 0.81 10.89
N ASN A 114 -5.88 1.37 10.90
CA ASN A 114 -7.00 0.86 11.71
C ASN A 114 -8.34 0.81 10.98
N SER A 115 -9.27 0.00 11.51
CA SER A 115 -10.62 -0.19 10.97
C SER A 115 -11.54 1.04 11.09
N LYS A 116 -11.16 2.07 11.84
CA LYS A 116 -11.93 3.32 12.00
C LYS A 116 -11.46 4.46 11.10
N GLU A 117 -10.45 4.26 10.25
CA GLU A 117 -10.11 5.27 9.23
C GLU A 117 -11.30 5.50 8.29
N THR A 118 -11.46 6.74 7.80
CA THR A 118 -12.59 7.16 6.94
C THR A 118 -12.80 6.21 5.76
N LYS A 119 -11.72 5.69 5.18
CA LYS A 119 -11.68 4.71 4.10
C LYS A 119 -12.40 3.39 4.41
N PHE A 120 -12.34 2.96 5.67
CA PHE A 120 -12.92 1.69 6.13
C PHE A 120 -14.18 1.87 6.96
N ALA A 121 -14.54 3.10 7.33
CA ALA A 121 -15.63 3.42 8.25
C ALA A 121 -17.00 2.84 7.83
N ARG A 122 -17.22 2.61 6.53
CA ARG A 122 -18.47 2.02 5.98
C ARG A 122 -18.40 0.51 5.72
N GLN A 123 -17.26 -0.12 5.95
CA GLN A 123 -17.05 -1.54 5.70
C GLN A 123 -17.25 -2.36 6.99
N ASN A 124 -17.56 -3.64 6.84
CA ASN A 124 -17.62 -4.53 8.00
C ASN A 124 -16.19 -4.75 8.54
N PRO A 125 -15.86 -4.33 9.76
CA PRO A 125 -14.50 -4.43 10.28
C PRO A 125 -14.00 -5.89 10.36
N TYR A 126 -14.88 -6.86 10.55
CA TYR A 126 -14.54 -8.28 10.67
C TYR A 126 -14.07 -8.90 9.34
N THR A 127 -14.43 -8.31 8.21
CA THR A 127 -14.06 -8.83 6.88
C THR A 127 -12.78 -8.20 6.33
N ILE A 128 -12.31 -7.09 6.91
CA ILE A 128 -11.22 -6.28 6.37
C ILE A 128 -9.93 -6.37 7.20
N VAL A 129 -9.87 -7.22 8.23
CA VAL A 129 -8.71 -7.34 9.13
C VAL A 129 -7.39 -7.49 8.36
N ASN A 130 -7.38 -8.37 7.34
CA ASN A 130 -6.22 -8.57 6.48
C ASN A 130 -5.92 -7.35 5.60
N THR A 131 -6.94 -6.61 5.16
CA THR A 131 -6.78 -5.36 4.40
C THR A 131 -6.10 -4.30 5.27
N ILE A 132 -6.52 -4.13 6.53
CA ILE A 132 -5.88 -3.20 7.48
C ILE A 132 -4.41 -3.60 7.71
N LEU A 133 -4.14 -4.88 7.95
CA LEU A 133 -2.76 -5.36 8.12
C LEU A 133 -1.90 -5.11 6.87
N LYS A 134 -2.41 -5.46 5.69
CA LYS A 134 -1.69 -5.23 4.42
C LYS A 134 -1.46 -3.74 4.16
N MET A 135 -2.41 -2.89 4.54
CA MET A 135 -2.28 -1.44 4.42
C MET A 135 -1.17 -0.90 5.33
N ALA A 136 -1.14 -1.31 6.61
CA ALA A 136 -0.08 -0.94 7.53
C ALA A 136 1.31 -1.37 7.01
N LYS A 137 1.44 -2.61 6.52
CA LYS A 137 2.69 -3.11 5.91
C LYS A 137 3.09 -2.33 4.67
N LYS A 138 2.12 -1.96 3.82
CA LYS A 138 2.35 -1.16 2.61
C LYS A 138 2.90 0.21 2.98
N ARG A 139 2.25 0.93 3.90
CA ARG A 139 2.68 2.24 4.38
C ARG A 139 4.09 2.19 4.96
N ALA A 140 4.41 1.16 5.77
CA ALA A 140 5.73 0.98 6.34
C ALA A 140 6.83 0.79 5.28
N LEU A 141 6.55 0.00 4.23
CA LEU A 141 7.48 -0.21 3.12
C LEU A 141 7.74 1.09 2.35
N ILE A 142 6.70 1.83 2.02
CA ILE A 142 6.83 3.10 1.28
C ILE A 142 7.67 4.08 2.10
N ASP A 143 7.41 4.18 3.41
CA ASP A 143 8.14 5.06 4.31
C ASP A 143 9.65 4.76 4.35
N ALA A 144 9.99 3.49 4.57
CA ALA A 144 11.38 3.04 4.56
C ALA A 144 12.04 3.28 3.20
N THR A 145 11.30 3.09 2.10
CA THR A 145 11.83 3.22 0.74
C THR A 145 12.15 4.66 0.40
N LEU A 146 11.23 5.60 0.65
CA LEU A 146 11.49 7.02 0.36
C LEU A 146 12.70 7.56 1.12
N SER A 147 12.87 7.11 2.36
CA SER A 147 14.02 7.44 3.21
C SER A 147 15.30 6.83 2.65
N ALA A 148 15.31 5.54 2.31
CA ALA A 148 16.50 4.86 1.79
C ALA A 148 16.94 5.36 0.41
N THR A 149 15.99 5.69 -0.47
CA THR A 149 16.29 6.04 -1.87
C THR A 149 16.33 7.54 -2.14
N ARG A 150 16.12 8.37 -1.11
CA ARG A 150 16.10 9.84 -1.18
C ARG A 150 15.11 10.37 -2.23
N THR A 151 14.01 9.66 -2.42
CA THR A 151 12.97 9.99 -3.41
C THR A 151 11.78 10.74 -2.81
N SER A 152 11.82 11.10 -1.52
CA SER A 152 10.82 11.96 -0.86
C SER A 152 10.71 13.37 -1.47
N GLY A 153 11.74 13.81 -2.20
CA GLY A 153 11.68 15.02 -3.02
C GLY A 153 10.75 14.88 -4.24
N ILE A 154 10.58 13.65 -4.74
CA ILE A 154 9.85 13.31 -5.97
C ILE A 154 8.44 12.82 -5.62
N PHE A 155 8.34 11.91 -4.64
CA PHE A 155 7.10 11.28 -4.23
C PHE A 155 6.69 11.68 -2.82
N THR A 156 5.40 11.56 -2.52
CA THR A 156 4.85 11.62 -1.16
C THR A 156 4.32 10.26 -0.70
N GLN A 157 4.10 10.11 0.61
CA GLN A 157 3.47 8.95 1.24
C GLN A 157 1.99 9.18 1.55
N ASP A 158 1.60 10.45 1.75
CA ASP A 158 0.50 10.80 2.67
C ASP A 158 -0.91 10.65 2.09
N ILE A 159 -1.06 10.28 0.80
CA ILE A 159 -2.31 10.58 0.09
C ILE A 159 -2.84 9.40 -0.73
N GLU A 160 -2.14 8.26 -0.82
CA GLU A 160 -2.54 7.06 -1.60
C GLU A 160 -3.96 6.54 -1.35
N ASP A 161 -4.55 6.91 -0.23
CA ASP A 161 -5.82 6.38 0.23
C ASP A 161 -7.04 7.20 -0.24
N MET A 162 -6.84 8.30 -0.97
CA MET A 162 -7.92 9.14 -1.51
C MET A 162 -8.51 8.62 -2.85
N GLU A 163 -7.74 7.88 -3.65
CA GLU A 163 -8.21 7.38 -4.96
C GLU A 163 -9.36 6.37 -4.83
N GLU A 164 -9.36 5.55 -3.76
CA GLU A 164 -10.41 4.55 -3.55
C GLU A 164 -11.78 5.17 -3.20
N MET A 165 -11.79 6.45 -2.80
CA MET A 165 -13.01 7.22 -2.57
C MET A 165 -13.63 7.81 -3.85
N LEU A 166 -12.83 7.94 -4.92
CA LEU A 166 -13.26 8.49 -6.21
C LEU A 166 -13.76 7.39 -7.17
N ILE A 167 -13.29 6.15 -7.00
CA ILE A 167 -13.71 5.01 -7.84
C ILE A 167 -15.16 4.57 -7.53
N THR A 168 -15.74 4.95 -6.38
CA THR A 168 -17.12 4.56 -6.03
C THR A 168 -18.21 5.37 -6.72
N ASP A 169 -17.90 6.53 -7.31
CA ASP A 169 -18.95 7.51 -7.66
C ASP A 169 -19.17 7.70 -9.17
N GLU A 170 -18.30 7.21 -10.07
CA GLU A 170 -18.44 7.49 -11.52
C GLU A 170 -18.78 6.30 -12.44
N ASN A 171 -18.87 5.05 -11.97
CA ASN A 171 -19.24 3.92 -12.85
C ASN A 171 -20.13 2.83 -12.21
N VAL A 172 -20.89 3.15 -11.15
CA VAL A 172 -21.94 2.23 -10.68
C VAL A 172 -23.24 2.55 -11.43
N GLU A 173 -23.44 1.92 -12.59
CA GLU A 173 -24.80 1.55 -12.97
C GLU A 173 -25.33 0.68 -11.81
N VAL A 174 -26.22 1.25 -11.00
CA VAL A 174 -26.94 0.51 -9.97
C VAL A 174 -27.85 -0.49 -10.70
N LYS A 175 -27.31 -1.66 -11.04
CA LYS A 175 -28.15 -2.83 -11.26
C LYS A 175 -28.59 -3.28 -9.89
N GLU A 176 -29.86 -3.02 -9.58
CA GLU A 176 -30.56 -3.67 -8.47
C GLU A 176 -30.52 -5.19 -8.68
N GLU A 177 -29.43 -5.85 -8.31
CA GLU A 177 -29.47 -7.30 -8.15
C GLU A 177 -30.29 -7.59 -6.90
N LYS A 178 -31.55 -7.98 -7.12
CA LYS A 178 -32.39 -8.60 -6.09
C LYS A 178 -31.65 -9.82 -5.56
N VAL A 179 -31.02 -9.66 -4.39
CA VAL A 179 -30.42 -10.78 -3.68
C VAL A 179 -31.54 -11.72 -3.25
N ASP A 180 -31.54 -12.90 -3.83
CA ASP A 180 -32.53 -13.93 -3.59
C ASP A 180 -32.15 -14.72 -2.33
N TYR A 181 -32.65 -14.28 -1.18
CA TYR A 181 -32.33 -14.86 0.13
C TYR A 181 -32.89 -16.27 0.35
N ALA A 182 -33.68 -16.81 -0.59
CA ALA A 182 -34.33 -18.10 -0.46
C ALA A 182 -33.89 -19.07 -1.56
N THR A 183 -33.43 -20.25 -1.15
CA THR A 183 -33.18 -21.37 -2.07
C THR A 183 -34.46 -21.81 -2.78
N GLN A 184 -34.33 -22.41 -3.98
CA GLN A 184 -35.49 -22.87 -4.76
C GLN A 184 -36.41 -23.82 -3.97
N ASN A 185 -35.82 -24.64 -3.09
CA ASN A 185 -36.57 -25.55 -2.23
C ASN A 185 -37.37 -24.79 -1.15
N GLN A 186 -36.82 -23.71 -0.60
CA GLN A 186 -37.54 -22.85 0.36
C GLN A 186 -38.69 -22.11 -0.32
N LYS A 187 -38.50 -21.62 -1.55
CA LYS A 187 -39.57 -21.00 -2.34
C LYS A 187 -40.71 -21.96 -2.65
N ASN A 188 -40.36 -23.17 -3.08
CA ASN A 188 -41.34 -24.22 -3.38
C ASN A 188 -42.12 -24.64 -2.12
N TYR A 189 -41.45 -24.68 -0.95
CA TYR A 189 -42.09 -24.98 0.33
C TYR A 189 -43.04 -23.86 0.78
N ILE A 190 -42.64 -22.59 0.65
CA ILE A 190 -43.48 -21.43 0.95
C ILE A 190 -44.70 -21.38 0.02
N ALA A 191 -44.52 -21.61 -1.29
CA ALA A 191 -45.61 -21.64 -2.26
C ALA A 191 -46.62 -22.78 -1.98
N LYS A 192 -46.12 -23.93 -1.51
CA LYS A 192 -46.98 -25.06 -1.08
C LYS A 192 -47.79 -24.69 0.17
N LEU A 193 -47.14 -24.10 1.17
CA LEU A 193 -47.79 -23.61 2.39
C LEU A 193 -48.82 -22.51 2.13
N ALA A 194 -48.57 -21.62 1.17
CA ALA A 194 -49.50 -20.55 0.79
C ALA A 194 -50.78 -21.12 0.13
N LYS A 195 -50.62 -22.10 -0.78
CA LYS A 195 -51.75 -22.84 -1.38
C LYS A 195 -52.57 -23.60 -0.35
N ASP A 196 -51.92 -24.26 0.60
CA ASP A 196 -52.61 -25.02 1.65
C ASP A 196 -53.36 -24.11 2.64
N LYS A 197 -53.01 -22.81 2.69
CA LYS A 197 -53.64 -21.82 3.58
C LYS A 197 -54.63 -20.87 2.89
N ASN A 198 -54.92 -21.04 1.60
CA ASN A 198 -55.83 -20.15 0.84
C ASN A 198 -55.44 -18.65 0.95
N ILE A 199 -54.14 -18.35 1.09
CA ILE A 199 -53.65 -16.98 1.07
C ILE A 199 -53.42 -16.61 -0.39
N ASN A 200 -54.37 -15.87 -0.97
CA ASN A 200 -54.15 -15.21 -2.25
C ASN A 200 -53.35 -13.93 -1.99
N ASP A 201 -52.23 -13.76 -2.69
CA ASP A 201 -51.44 -12.53 -2.70
C ASP A 201 -52.28 -11.39 -3.28
N GLU A 202 -52.79 -10.52 -2.42
CA GLU A 202 -53.13 -9.13 -2.76
C GLU A 202 -52.16 -8.22 -2.00
N GLY A 203 -51.20 -7.61 -2.72
CA GLY A 203 -50.32 -6.54 -2.24
C GLY A 203 -48.84 -6.81 -2.41
#